data_AF-A0A2K4ZCP0-F1
#
_entry.id   AF-A0A2K4ZCP0-F1
#
_cell.length_a   1.000
_cell.length_b   1.000
_cell.length_c   1.000
_cell.angle_alpha   90.00
_cell.angle_beta   90.00
_cell.angle_gamma   90.00
#
_symmetry.space_group_name_H-M   'P 1'
#
loop_
_entity.id
_entity.type
_entity.pdbx_description
1 polymer ?
#
loop_
_entity_poly.entity_id
_entity_poly.type
_entity_poly.pdbx_seq_one_letter_code
_entity_poly.pdbx_strand_id
1 'polypeptide(L)'
;MKNDLMMIGEIADFFGISRKAIRLYEKKGIIQPVKVDDANGYRYYSAAQVQQLNALLELKALGFSLDEIKRIIDGKAEKATLLEMLEKKRQAWLETMNSARYKEECLGEMIKNLQVSPAAQKITEMTEEERAWLLVKMVCLEDVRAQKVLSEALWL
;
A
#
# COMPACT_ATOMS: atom_id res chain seq x y z
N MET A 1 -27.18 27.94 10.62
CA MET A 1 -26.47 27.39 9.44
C MET A 1 -27.34 26.27 8.89
N LYS A 2 -27.66 26.27 7.60
CA LYS A 2 -28.52 25.24 6.99
C LYS A 2 -27.89 23.86 7.22
N ASN A 3 -28.72 22.90 7.64
CA ASN A 3 -28.36 21.49 7.74
C ASN A 3 -28.22 20.95 6.31
N ASP A 4 -27.07 21.15 5.69
CA ASP A 4 -26.75 20.57 4.38
C ASP A 4 -26.31 19.12 4.62
N LEU A 5 -27.32 18.27 4.84
CA LEU A 5 -27.13 16.83 4.90
C LEU A 5 -26.82 16.32 3.50
N MET A 6 -25.77 15.51 3.38
CA MET A 6 -25.37 14.92 2.11
C MET A 6 -25.85 13.47 2.03
N MET A 7 -26.37 13.08 0.88
CA MET A 7 -26.73 11.69 0.59
C MET A 7 -25.49 10.82 0.44
N ILE A 8 -25.63 9.52 0.69
CA ILE A 8 -24.54 8.54 0.48
C ILE A 8 -23.93 8.61 -0.93
N GLY A 9 -24.74 8.95 -1.95
CA GLY A 9 -24.26 9.12 -3.32
C GLY A 9 -23.34 10.33 -3.45
N GLU A 10 -23.75 11.49 -2.94
CA GLU A 10 -22.98 12.73 -3.01
C GLU A 10 -21.65 12.61 -2.28
N ILE A 11 -21.64 11.94 -1.11
CA ILE A 11 -20.41 11.69 -0.35
C ILE A 11 -19.48 10.70 -1.08
N ALA A 12 -20.06 9.64 -1.66
CA ALA A 12 -19.30 8.69 -2.45
C ALA A 12 -18.58 9.39 -3.61
N ASP A 13 -19.31 10.24 -4.34
CA ASP A 13 -18.79 10.98 -5.47
C ASP A 13 -17.74 12.03 -5.03
N PHE A 14 -17.99 12.75 -3.93
CA PHE A 14 -17.06 13.73 -3.36
C PHE A 14 -15.70 13.13 -2.98
N PHE A 15 -15.68 11.94 -2.36
CA PHE A 15 -14.44 11.27 -1.95
C PHE A 15 -13.88 10.31 -3.02
N GLY A 16 -14.54 10.16 -4.17
CA GLY A 16 -14.13 9.21 -5.21
C GLY A 16 -14.16 7.74 -4.75
N ILE A 17 -15.08 7.39 -3.86
CA ILE A 17 -15.24 6.02 -3.33
C ILE A 17 -16.61 5.45 -3.67
N SER A 18 -16.74 4.12 -3.69
CA SER A 18 -18.04 3.51 -3.92
C SER A 18 -18.99 3.69 -2.72
N ARG A 19 -20.29 3.78 -2.97
CA ARG A 19 -21.33 3.68 -1.93
C ARG A 19 -21.20 2.40 -1.10
N LYS A 20 -20.67 1.32 -1.69
CA LYS A 20 -20.38 0.04 -1.00
C LYS A 20 -19.27 0.21 0.05
N ALA A 21 -18.26 1.04 -0.20
CA ALA A 21 -17.21 1.35 0.77
C ALA A 21 -17.79 2.09 1.99
N ILE A 22 -18.65 3.09 1.76
CA ILE A 22 -19.32 3.81 2.86
C ILE A 22 -20.15 2.84 3.71
N ARG A 23 -20.96 1.97 3.08
CA ARG A 23 -21.73 0.93 3.80
C ARG A 23 -20.85 -0.05 4.58
N LEU A 24 -19.65 -0.36 4.09
CA LEU A 24 -18.68 -1.17 4.84
C LEU A 24 -18.23 -0.44 6.13
N TYR A 25 -17.94 0.86 6.04
CA TYR A 25 -17.57 1.66 7.20
C TYR A 25 -18.72 1.82 8.18
N GLU A 26 -19.97 1.88 7.69
CA GLU A 26 -21.17 1.79 8.51
C GLU A 26 -21.30 0.45 9.21
N LYS A 27 -21.10 -0.67 8.50
CA LYS A 27 -21.14 -2.01 9.12
C LYS A 27 -20.06 -2.18 10.20
N LYS A 28 -18.91 -1.54 10.01
CA LYS A 28 -17.83 -1.48 11.03
C LYS A 28 -18.14 -0.47 12.15
N GLY A 29 -19.23 0.27 12.05
CA GLY A 29 -19.67 1.25 13.05
C GLY A 29 -18.68 2.40 13.19
N ILE A 30 -17.97 2.77 12.12
CA ILE A 30 -17.02 3.88 12.16
C ILE A 30 -17.77 5.18 11.85
N ILE A 31 -18.55 5.18 10.78
CA ILE A 31 -19.50 6.25 10.43
C ILE A 31 -20.92 5.69 10.52
N GLN A 32 -21.91 6.48 10.89
CA GLN A 32 -23.33 6.11 10.80
C GLN A 32 -24.07 7.26 10.13
N PRO A 33 -25.16 7.04 9.39
CA PRO A 33 -25.94 8.15 8.87
C PRO A 33 -26.63 8.88 10.04
N VAL A 34 -26.67 10.22 10.02
CA VAL A 34 -27.48 10.97 11.00
C VAL A 34 -28.97 10.79 10.78
N LYS A 35 -29.38 10.46 9.55
CA LYS A 35 -30.78 10.21 9.19
C LYS A 35 -30.87 9.13 8.12
N VAL A 36 -31.82 8.24 8.30
CA VAL A 36 -32.32 7.34 7.26
C VAL A 36 -33.77 7.75 6.98
N ASP A 37 -34.10 7.96 5.72
CA ASP A 37 -35.47 8.28 5.30
C ASP A 37 -36.31 7.00 5.27
N ASP A 38 -37.40 6.97 6.05
CA ASP A 38 -38.25 5.79 6.22
C ASP A 38 -39.02 5.42 4.94
N ALA A 39 -39.25 6.37 4.02
CA ALA A 39 -40.05 6.14 2.82
C ALA A 39 -39.26 5.44 1.70
N ASN A 40 -37.96 5.73 1.59
CA ASN A 40 -37.12 5.28 0.47
C ASN A 40 -35.79 4.65 0.90
N GLY A 41 -35.45 4.69 2.19
CA GLY A 41 -34.21 4.14 2.73
C GLY A 41 -32.95 4.95 2.42
N TYR A 42 -33.08 6.18 1.92
CA TYR A 42 -31.92 7.05 1.65
C TYR A 42 -31.21 7.44 2.95
N ARG A 43 -29.88 7.44 2.89
CA ARG A 43 -28.98 7.71 4.00
C ARG A 43 -28.37 9.08 3.86
N TYR A 44 -28.41 9.85 4.93
CA TYR A 44 -27.97 11.23 5.00
C TYR A 44 -26.91 11.38 6.10
N TYR A 45 -25.87 12.13 5.81
CA TYR A 45 -24.77 12.38 6.73
C TYR A 45 -24.55 13.88 6.91
N SER A 46 -24.09 14.26 8.10
CA SER A 46 -23.77 15.65 8.42
C SER A 46 -22.36 16.03 7.96
N ALA A 47 -22.07 17.34 7.93
CA ALA A 47 -20.72 17.85 7.66
C ALA A 47 -19.66 17.27 8.63
N ALA A 48 -20.01 17.05 9.91
CA ALA A 48 -19.10 16.42 10.87
C ALA A 48 -18.75 14.97 10.49
N GLN A 49 -19.72 14.22 9.97
CA GLN A 49 -19.49 12.85 9.50
C GLN A 49 -18.69 12.80 8.20
N VAL A 50 -18.82 13.81 7.34
CA VAL A 50 -17.95 14.00 6.18
C VAL A 50 -16.50 14.22 6.62
N GLN A 51 -16.25 15.07 7.62
CA GLN A 51 -14.91 15.25 8.19
C GLN A 51 -14.36 13.95 8.82
N GLN A 52 -15.20 13.21 9.53
CA GLN A 52 -14.85 11.91 10.09
C GLN A 52 -14.48 10.88 8.99
N LEU A 53 -15.22 10.86 7.88
CA LEU A 53 -14.91 10.01 6.73
C LEU A 53 -13.59 10.42 6.07
N ASN A 54 -13.31 11.72 5.95
CA ASN A 54 -12.02 12.19 5.47
C ASN A 54 -10.86 11.64 6.30
N ALA A 55 -10.94 11.77 7.63
CA ALA A 55 -9.93 11.22 8.54
C ALA A 55 -9.79 9.69 8.42
N LEU A 56 -10.90 8.95 8.27
CA LEU A 56 -10.87 7.51 8.01
C LEU A 56 -10.08 7.18 6.74
N LEU A 57 -10.33 7.89 5.64
CA LEU A 57 -9.71 7.64 4.36
C LEU A 57 -8.21 7.94 4.39
N GLU A 58 -7.81 9.05 5.03
CA GLU A 58 -6.40 9.40 5.24
C GLU A 58 -5.67 8.34 6.08
N LEU A 59 -6.24 7.94 7.21
CA LEU A 59 -5.65 6.88 8.04
C LEU A 59 -5.57 5.54 7.28
N LYS A 60 -6.58 5.21 6.49
CA LYS A 60 -6.54 4.01 5.64
C LYS A 60 -5.41 4.10 4.62
N ALA A 61 -5.17 5.25 4.01
CA ALA A 61 -4.07 5.47 3.07
C ALA A 61 -2.70 5.35 3.75
N LEU A 62 -2.60 5.76 5.03
CA LEU A 62 -1.39 5.59 5.85
C LEU A 62 -1.15 4.14 6.31
N GLY A 63 -2.03 3.19 5.96
CA GLY A 63 -1.86 1.77 6.27
C GLY A 63 -2.50 1.32 7.59
N PHE A 64 -3.40 2.12 8.16
CA PHE A 64 -4.21 1.68 9.29
C PHE A 64 -5.34 0.73 8.85
N SER A 65 -5.58 -0.29 9.66
CA SER A 65 -6.74 -1.18 9.52
C SER A 65 -8.02 -0.49 10.01
N LEU A 66 -9.19 -0.97 9.55
CA LEU A 66 -10.47 -0.40 9.98
C LEU A 66 -10.72 -0.52 11.49
N ASP A 67 -10.20 -1.56 12.13
CA ASP A 67 -10.38 -1.77 13.57
C ASP A 67 -9.46 -0.82 14.37
N GLU A 68 -8.24 -0.56 13.90
CA GLU A 68 -7.36 0.49 14.45
C GLU A 68 -8.00 1.88 14.29
N ILE A 69 -8.51 2.20 13.11
CA ILE A 69 -9.18 3.47 12.82
C ILE A 69 -10.40 3.67 13.73
N LYS A 70 -11.23 2.64 13.91
CA LYS A 70 -12.36 2.69 14.83
C LYS A 70 -11.92 3.02 16.26
N ARG A 71 -10.84 2.38 16.74
CA ARG A 71 -10.32 2.63 18.09
C ARG A 71 -9.85 4.09 18.27
N ILE A 72 -9.21 4.66 17.26
CA ILE A 72 -8.78 6.06 17.25
C ILE A 72 -9.99 7.00 17.28
N ILE A 73 -10.95 6.78 16.37
CA ILE A 73 -12.16 7.60 16.23
C ILE A 73 -13.04 7.54 17.49
N ASP A 74 -13.17 6.36 18.11
CA ASP A 74 -13.94 6.18 19.35
C ASP A 74 -13.27 6.84 20.57
N GLY A 75 -12.08 7.45 20.42
CA GLY A 75 -11.33 8.04 21.53
C GLY A 75 -10.82 7.02 22.55
N LYS A 76 -10.74 5.73 22.17
CA LYS A 76 -10.35 4.60 23.03
C LYS A 76 -8.84 4.33 23.02
N ALA A 77 -8.05 5.23 22.43
CA ALA A 77 -6.60 5.15 22.42
C ALA A 77 -6.05 6.29 23.27
N GLU A 78 -5.28 5.94 24.30
CA GLU A 78 -4.50 6.92 25.03
C GLU A 78 -3.43 7.54 24.12
N LYS A 79 -2.98 8.76 24.45
CA LYS A 79 -1.96 9.47 23.66
C LYS A 79 -0.71 8.61 23.41
N ALA A 80 -0.24 7.88 24.41
CA ALA A 80 0.92 7.00 24.29
C ALA A 80 0.68 5.88 23.27
N THR A 81 -0.47 5.21 23.33
CA THR A 81 -0.84 4.16 22.37
C THR A 81 -0.98 4.72 20.96
N LEU A 82 -1.56 5.91 20.80
CA LEU A 82 -1.68 6.54 19.48
C LEU A 82 -0.30 6.85 18.87
N LEU A 83 0.62 7.38 19.67
CA LEU A 83 2.00 7.63 19.24
C LEU A 83 2.71 6.35 18.82
N GLU A 84 2.56 5.27 19.59
CA GLU A 84 3.13 3.96 19.24
C GLU A 84 2.57 3.42 17.92
N MET A 85 1.25 3.51 17.73
CA MET A 85 0.61 3.07 16.48
C MET A 85 1.12 3.88 15.28
N LEU A 86 1.23 5.20 15.41
CA LEU A 86 1.75 6.09 14.35
C LEU A 86 3.21 5.75 14.02
N GLU A 87 4.05 5.59 15.03
CA GLU A 87 5.46 5.24 14.85
C GLU A 87 5.62 3.89 14.17
N LYS A 88 4.80 2.89 14.54
CA LYS A 88 4.79 1.59 13.89
C LYS A 88 4.45 1.69 12.39
N LYS A 89 3.45 2.49 12.01
CA LYS A 89 3.14 2.71 10.58
C LYS A 89 4.27 3.45 9.87
N ARG A 90 4.88 4.45 10.52
CA ARG A 90 6.04 5.18 9.98
C ARG A 90 7.21 4.25 9.69
N GLN A 91 7.54 3.34 10.61
CA GLN A 91 8.62 2.37 10.42
C GLN A 91 8.33 1.38 9.29
N ALA A 92 7.09 0.85 9.21
CA ALA A 92 6.71 -0.04 8.13
C ALA A 92 6.86 0.61 6.73
N TRP A 93 6.53 1.90 6.61
CA TRP A 93 6.77 2.65 5.38
C TRP A 93 8.25 2.90 5.10
N LEU A 94 9.05 3.18 6.14
CA LEU A 94 10.50 3.34 6.01
C LEU A 94 11.17 2.04 5.51
N GLU A 95 10.76 0.89 6.04
CA GLU A 95 11.20 -0.43 5.57
C GLU A 95 10.79 -0.68 4.12
N THR A 96 9.55 -0.35 3.76
CA THR A 96 9.05 -0.47 2.38
C THR A 96 9.86 0.41 1.42
N MET A 97 10.15 1.65 1.81
CA MET A 97 10.99 2.58 1.03
C MET A 97 12.41 2.05 0.87
N ASN A 98 13.01 1.54 1.95
CA ASN A 98 14.36 0.95 1.88
C ASN A 98 14.40 -0.27 0.97
N SER A 99 13.38 -1.15 1.02
CA SER A 99 13.27 -2.30 0.12
C SER A 99 13.09 -1.87 -1.34
N ALA A 100 12.27 -0.86 -1.59
CA ALA A 100 12.06 -0.30 -2.93
C ALA A 100 13.35 0.34 -3.47
N ARG A 101 14.07 1.10 -2.64
CA ARG A 101 15.37 1.68 -3.01
C ARG A 101 16.40 0.61 -3.35
N TYR A 102 16.52 -0.42 -2.51
CA TYR A 102 17.41 -1.54 -2.80
C TYR A 102 17.10 -2.19 -4.16
N LYS A 103 15.81 -2.44 -4.45
CA LYS A 103 15.38 -2.98 -5.74
C LYS A 103 15.68 -2.05 -6.91
N GLU A 104 15.56 -0.74 -6.72
CA GLU A 104 15.92 0.26 -7.73
C GLU A 104 17.42 0.25 -8.01
N GLU A 105 18.26 0.23 -6.97
CA GLU A 105 19.72 0.11 -7.08
C GLU A 105 20.13 -1.17 -7.83
N CYS A 106 19.49 -2.30 -7.50
CA CYS A 106 19.65 -3.58 -8.20
C CYS A 106 19.38 -3.46 -9.70
N LEU A 107 18.25 -2.83 -10.08
CA LEU A 107 17.90 -2.62 -11.48
C LEU A 107 18.89 -1.67 -12.16
N GLY A 108 19.38 -0.64 -11.45
CA GLY A 108 20.40 0.27 -11.94
C GLY A 108 21.70 -0.44 -12.34
N GLU A 109 22.22 -1.31 -11.47
CA GLU A 109 23.41 -2.10 -11.79
C GLU A 109 23.17 -3.10 -12.92
N MET A 110 22.00 -3.73 -12.99
CA MET A 110 21.64 -4.61 -14.11
C MET A 110 21.60 -3.85 -15.45
N ILE A 111 21.03 -2.65 -15.48
CA ILE A 111 20.99 -1.80 -16.68
C ILE A 111 22.41 -1.46 -17.13
N LYS A 112 23.27 -1.02 -16.21
CA LYS A 112 24.67 -0.71 -16.49
C LYS A 112 25.41 -1.92 -17.04
N ASN A 113 25.26 -3.09 -16.41
CA ASN A 113 25.87 -4.35 -16.85
C ASN A 113 25.39 -4.78 -18.24
N LEU A 114 24.11 -4.59 -18.56
CA LEU A 114 23.56 -4.89 -19.88
C LEU A 114 24.17 -3.97 -20.95
N GLN A 115 24.30 -2.67 -20.65
CA GLN A 115 24.83 -1.67 -21.58
C GLN A 115 26.30 -1.93 -21.96
N VAL A 116 27.11 -2.42 -21.02
CA VAL A 116 28.54 -2.66 -21.26
C VAL A 116 28.86 -4.07 -21.78
N SER A 117 27.92 -5.01 -21.69
CA SER A 117 28.15 -6.41 -22.06
C SER A 117 27.99 -6.64 -23.56
N PRO A 118 29.06 -7.03 -24.30
CA PRO A 118 28.93 -7.36 -25.72
C PRO A 118 28.06 -8.59 -25.96
N ALA A 119 28.06 -9.55 -25.03
CA ALA A 119 27.23 -10.74 -25.10
C ALA A 119 25.73 -10.40 -25.05
N ALA A 120 25.36 -9.33 -24.34
CA ALA A 120 23.97 -8.87 -24.27
C ALA A 120 23.42 -8.38 -25.61
N GLN A 121 24.27 -7.91 -26.54
CA GLN A 121 23.84 -7.44 -27.85
C GLN A 121 23.24 -8.57 -28.71
N LYS A 122 23.62 -9.82 -28.43
CA LYS A 122 23.17 -11.01 -29.17
C LYS A 122 22.19 -11.87 -28.36
N ILE A 123 21.56 -11.31 -27.33
CA ILE A 123 20.72 -12.07 -26.39
C ILE A 123 19.58 -12.85 -27.08
N THR A 124 19.08 -12.35 -28.21
CA THR A 124 18.05 -13.01 -29.03
C THR A 124 18.57 -14.18 -29.85
N GLU A 125 19.87 -14.22 -30.13
CA GLU A 125 20.55 -15.27 -30.91
C GLU A 125 21.11 -16.39 -30.00
N MET A 126 21.20 -16.13 -28.69
CA MET A 126 21.74 -17.07 -27.70
C MET A 126 20.83 -18.28 -27.50
N THR A 127 21.43 -19.40 -27.11
CA THR A 127 20.68 -20.57 -26.62
C THR A 127 20.02 -20.27 -25.27
N GLU A 128 19.11 -21.14 -24.83
CA GLU A 128 18.47 -21.00 -23.52
C GLU A 128 19.49 -21.07 -22.37
N GLU A 129 20.47 -21.98 -22.46
CA GLU A 129 21.55 -22.13 -21.48
C GLU A 129 22.45 -20.90 -21.43
N GLU A 130 22.82 -20.36 -22.59
CA GLU A 130 23.64 -19.15 -22.69
C GLU A 130 22.91 -17.94 -22.08
N ARG A 131 21.61 -17.78 -22.37
CA ARG A 131 20.78 -16.73 -21.76
C ARG A 131 20.69 -16.90 -20.24
N ALA A 132 20.47 -18.12 -19.76
CA ALA A 132 20.41 -18.40 -18.33
C ALA A 132 21.72 -18.01 -17.64
N TRP A 133 22.87 -18.34 -18.25
CA TRP A 133 24.18 -17.96 -17.72
C TRP A 133 24.41 -16.44 -17.70
N LEU A 134 24.03 -15.74 -18.78
CA LEU A 134 24.09 -14.28 -18.83
C LEU A 134 23.23 -13.64 -17.74
N LEU A 135 22.01 -14.14 -17.53
CA LEU A 135 21.11 -13.65 -16.48
C LEU A 135 21.68 -13.89 -15.09
N VAL A 136 22.26 -15.05 -14.80
CA VAL A 136 22.95 -15.30 -13.52
C VAL A 136 24.07 -14.29 -13.30
N LYS A 137 24.89 -14.02 -14.33
CA LYS A 137 25.97 -13.04 -14.24
C LYS A 137 25.46 -11.61 -13.99
N MET A 138 24.31 -11.27 -14.54
CA MET A 138 23.69 -9.94 -14.41
C MET A 138 22.93 -9.74 -13.09
N VAL A 139 22.27 -10.78 -12.59
CA VAL A 139 21.46 -10.79 -11.35
C VAL A 139 22.32 -11.05 -10.12
N CYS A 140 23.66 -11.15 -10.24
CA CYS A 140 24.57 -11.19 -9.11
C CYS A 140 24.55 -9.85 -8.34
N LEU A 141 23.44 -9.60 -7.66
CA LEU A 141 23.34 -8.81 -6.45
C LEU A 141 24.39 -9.39 -5.51
N GLU A 142 25.27 -8.55 -5.01
CA GLU A 142 26.34 -8.92 -4.08
C GLU A 142 25.78 -9.41 -2.73
N ASP A 143 25.04 -10.52 -2.70
CA ASP A 143 24.99 -11.35 -1.52
C ASP A 143 26.11 -12.39 -1.68
N VAL A 144 27.28 -12.04 -1.15
CA VAL A 144 28.48 -12.89 -1.06
C VAL A 144 28.14 -14.30 -0.52
N ARG A 145 27.00 -14.45 0.17
CA ARG A 145 26.45 -15.73 0.64
C ARG A 145 25.84 -16.61 -0.46
N ALA A 146 25.19 -16.04 -1.47
CA ALA A 146 24.54 -16.81 -2.54
C ALA A 146 25.55 -17.40 -3.54
N GLN A 147 26.65 -16.68 -3.82
CA GLN A 147 27.72 -17.20 -4.69
C GLN A 147 28.36 -18.47 -4.13
N LYS A 148 28.53 -18.58 -2.81
CA LYS A 148 29.09 -19.79 -2.16
C LYS A 148 28.20 -21.01 -2.39
N VAL A 149 26.89 -20.86 -2.17
CA VAL A 149 25.92 -21.96 -2.30
C VAL A 149 25.75 -22.40 -3.75
N LEU A 150 25.73 -21.47 -4.70
CA LEU A 150 25.63 -21.80 -6.13
C LEU A 150 26.92 -22.44 -6.67
N SER A 151 28.09 -22.02 -6.17
CA SER A 151 29.36 -22.65 -6.52
C SER A 151 29.49 -24.08 -5.99
N GLU A 152 28.77 -24.47 -4.93
CA GLU A 152 28.75 -25.84 -4.42
C GLU A 152 27.73 -26.71 -5.17
N ALA A 153 26.59 -26.14 -5.57
CA ALA A 153 25.53 -26.85 -6.25
C ALA A 153 25.82 -27.19 -7.73
N LEU A 154 26.72 -26.44 -8.39
CA LEU A 154 27.08 -26.65 -9.80
C LEU A 154 28.21 -27.68 -10.02
N TRP A 155 28.77 -28.24 -8.95
CA TRP A 155 29.84 -29.26 -8.99
C TRP A 155 29.38 -30.63 -8.44
N LEU A 156 28.07 -30.82 -8.26
CA LEU A 156 27.40 -32.10 -7.97
C LEU A 156 26.59 -32.54 -9.18
#